data_AF-A0A3P7KRB2-F1
#
_entry.id   AF-A0A3P7KRB2-F1
#
_cell.length_a   1.000
_cell.length_b   1.000
_cell.length_c   1.000
_cell.angle_alpha   90.00
_cell.angle_beta   90.00
_cell.angle_gamma   90.00
#
_symmetry.space_group_name_H-M   'P 1'
#
loop_
_entity.id
_entity.type
_entity.pdbx_description
1 polymer ?
#
loop_
_entity_poly.entity_id
_entity_poly.type
_entity_poly.pdbx_seq_one_letter_code
_entity_poly.pdbx_strand_id
1 'polypeptide(L)'
;IKFAAVMLPVQILKPNAQEERGEGARLSSFVGAIAIGDLVKSTLGPKGMDKILLCGEGDSQQVQVTNDGATILKSIGVDNPAAKVLVGKRLR
;
A
#
# COMPACT_ATOMS: atom_id res chain seq x y z
N ILE A 1 -0.68 45.23 29.36
CA ILE A 1 -1.18 44.36 28.26
C ILE A 1 -0.01 44.06 27.33
N LYS A 2 0.47 42.80 27.33
CA LYS A 2 1.30 42.22 26.25
C LYS A 2 1.40 40.71 26.51
N PHE A 3 0.45 39.94 25.97
CA PHE A 3 0.58 38.50 25.80
C PHE A 3 1.10 38.28 24.38
N ALA A 4 2.41 38.09 24.24
CA ALA A 4 2.98 37.54 23.01
C ALA A 4 3.12 36.04 23.24
N ALA A 5 2.08 35.28 22.92
CA ALA A 5 2.21 33.84 22.75
C ALA A 5 3.10 33.62 21.52
N VAL A 6 4.37 33.32 21.76
CA VAL A 6 5.26 32.82 20.70
C VAL A 6 4.69 31.48 20.28
N MET A 7 4.05 31.46 19.12
CA MET A 7 3.51 30.27 18.49
C MET A 7 4.69 29.46 17.97
N LEU A 8 5.37 28.74 18.88
CA LEU A 8 6.35 27.73 18.52
C LEU A 8 5.65 26.74 17.58
N PRO A 9 6.27 26.35 16.45
CA PRO A 9 5.64 25.44 15.50
C PRO A 9 5.26 24.17 16.24
N VAL A 10 3.96 23.94 16.40
CA VAL A 10 3.44 22.73 17.02
C VAL A 10 3.90 21.58 16.14
N GLN A 11 4.71 20.69 16.71
CA GLN A 11 5.20 19.51 16.03
C GLN A 11 4.04 18.51 15.94
N ILE A 12 3.25 18.61 14.87
CA ILE A 12 2.07 17.76 14.64
C ILE A 12 2.49 16.36 14.15
N LEU A 13 3.67 16.27 13.52
CA LEU A 13 4.22 15.03 12.97
C LEU A 13 5.06 14.29 14.02
N LYS A 14 4.95 12.96 14.03
CA LYS A 14 5.79 12.09 14.86
C LYS A 14 7.27 12.19 14.41
N PRO A 15 8.25 11.97 15.30
CA PRO A 15 9.68 12.11 14.98
C PRO A 15 10.20 11.25 13.81
N ASN A 16 9.46 10.21 13.41
CA ASN A 16 9.77 9.34 12.26
C ASN A 16 8.70 9.39 11.15
N ALA A 17 7.87 10.43 11.12
CA ALA A 17 6.86 10.57 10.08
C ALA A 17 7.51 10.99 8.76
N GLN A 18 7.22 10.25 7.69
CA GLN A 18 7.54 10.66 6.33
C GLN A 18 6.40 11.49 5.77
N GLU A 19 6.75 12.59 5.11
CA GLU A 19 5.79 13.47 4.45
C GLU A 19 6.21 13.67 3.00
N GLU A 20 5.35 13.26 2.07
CA GLU A 20 5.46 13.60 0.66
C GLU A 20 4.41 14.66 0.32
N ARG A 21 4.79 15.69 -0.45
CA ARG A 21 3.90 16.80 -0.83
C ARG A 21 3.84 17.02 -2.33
N GLY A 22 2.76 17.66 -2.77
CA GLY A 22 2.60 18.14 -4.14
C GLY A 22 2.57 17.01 -5.17
N GLU A 23 3.32 17.17 -6.24
CA GLU A 23 3.34 16.24 -7.37
C GLU A 23 3.96 14.88 -7.00
N GLY A 24 5.00 14.86 -6.16
CA GLY A 24 5.65 13.62 -5.74
C GLY A 24 4.68 12.64 -5.06
N ALA A 25 3.85 13.15 -4.15
CA ALA A 25 2.81 12.34 -3.49
C ALA A 25 1.76 11.79 -4.48
N ARG A 26 1.43 12.56 -5.52
CA ARG A 26 0.48 12.13 -6.57
C ARG A 26 1.10 11.02 -7.43
N LEU A 27 2.33 11.19 -7.87
CA LEU A 27 3.05 10.19 -8.67
C LEU A 27 3.22 8.89 -7.88
N SER A 28 3.64 8.97 -6.62
CA SER A 28 3.72 7.82 -5.72
C SER A 28 2.39 7.07 -5.62
N SER A 29 1.27 7.81 -5.52
CA SER A 29 -0.08 7.21 -5.49
C SER A 29 -0.44 6.52 -6.80
N PHE A 30 -0.14 7.12 -7.95
CA PHE A 30 -0.43 6.52 -9.26
C PHE A 30 0.37 5.24 -9.49
N VAL A 31 1.67 5.25 -9.18
CA VAL A 31 2.53 4.08 -9.33
C VAL A 31 2.02 2.91 -8.48
N GLY A 32 1.63 3.20 -7.22
CA GLY A 32 1.02 2.19 -6.35
C GLY A 32 -0.26 1.60 -6.92
N ALA A 33 -1.16 2.44 -7.43
CA ALA A 33 -2.42 1.98 -8.02
C ALA A 33 -2.21 1.16 -9.30
N ILE A 34 -1.31 1.60 -10.18
CA ILE A 34 -0.97 0.90 -11.43
C ILE A 34 -0.36 -0.46 -11.13
N ALA A 35 0.57 -0.54 -10.17
CA ALA A 35 1.19 -1.81 -9.78
C ALA A 35 0.17 -2.85 -9.29
N ILE A 36 -0.80 -2.42 -8.48
CA ILE A 36 -1.90 -3.28 -8.04
C ILE A 36 -2.77 -3.73 -9.22
N GLY A 37 -3.11 -2.80 -10.11
CA GLY A 37 -3.86 -3.10 -11.33
C GLY A 37 -3.13 -4.12 -12.22
N ASP A 38 -1.82 -3.97 -12.40
CA ASP A 38 -1.01 -4.86 -13.22
C ASP A 38 -0.86 -6.27 -12.63
N LEU A 39 -0.88 -6.38 -11.30
CA LEU A 39 -0.88 -7.66 -10.62
C LEU A 39 -2.16 -8.47 -10.93
N VAL A 40 -3.33 -7.82 -10.82
CA VAL A 40 -4.64 -8.48 -10.94
C VAL A 40 -5.15 -8.56 -12.39
N LYS A 41 -4.69 -7.69 -13.31
CA LYS A 41 -5.22 -7.69 -14.71
C LYS A 41 -5.12 -9.05 -15.38
N SER A 42 -4.07 -9.78 -15.08
CA SER A 42 -3.78 -11.08 -15.71
C SER A 42 -4.62 -12.23 -15.15
N THR A 43 -5.33 -11.99 -14.06
CA THR A 43 -6.24 -12.96 -13.41
C THR A 43 -7.69 -12.76 -13.87
N LEU A 44 -7.96 -11.70 -14.64
CA LEU A 44 -9.30 -11.36 -15.11
C LEU A 44 -9.69 -12.11 -16.39
N GLY A 45 -10.92 -12.65 -16.40
CA GLY A 45 -11.54 -13.25 -17.58
C GLY A 45 -11.42 -14.78 -17.66
N PRO A 46 -12.04 -15.41 -18.67
CA PRO A 46 -12.12 -16.87 -18.80
C PRO A 46 -10.78 -17.54 -19.12
N LYS A 47 -9.76 -16.75 -19.52
CA LYS A 47 -8.35 -17.18 -19.69
C LYS A 47 -7.43 -16.50 -18.67
N GLY A 48 -7.96 -16.11 -17.51
CA GLY A 48 -7.16 -15.58 -16.41
C GLY A 48 -6.09 -16.57 -15.97
N MET A 49 -4.90 -16.07 -15.69
CA MET A 49 -3.77 -16.88 -15.24
C MET A 49 -3.81 -17.05 -13.72
N ASP A 50 -3.60 -18.28 -13.27
CA ASP A 50 -3.31 -18.54 -11.87
C ASP A 50 -2.01 -17.87 -11.43
N LYS A 51 -2.01 -17.36 -10.20
CA LYS A 51 -0.83 -16.80 -9.54
C LYS A 51 -0.33 -17.77 -8.50
N ILE A 52 0.98 -17.99 -8.51
CA ILE A 52 1.69 -18.70 -7.44
C ILE A 52 2.10 -17.64 -6.41
N LEU A 53 1.51 -17.72 -5.23
CA LEU A 53 1.77 -16.86 -4.09
C LEU A 53 2.63 -17.62 -3.08
N LEU A 54 3.65 -16.94 -2.59
CA LEU A 54 4.52 -17.42 -1.52
C LEU A 54 4.18 -16.58 -0.29
N CYS A 55 3.53 -17.19 0.70
CA CYS A 55 3.14 -16.52 1.94
C CYS A 55 3.99 -17.05 3.10
N GLY A 56 4.66 -16.15 3.83
CA GLY A 56 5.45 -16.48 5.02
C GLY A 56 6.88 -15.94 4.97
N GLU A 57 7.51 -15.90 6.14
CA GLU A 57 8.93 -15.57 6.32
C GLU A 57 9.63 -16.77 6.99
N GLY A 58 10.85 -17.10 6.56
CA GLY A 58 11.62 -18.25 7.11
C GLY A 58 11.20 -19.62 6.56
N ASP A 59 11.33 -20.69 7.35
CA ASP A 59 11.11 -22.10 6.95
C ASP A 59 9.63 -22.50 6.74
N SER A 60 8.68 -21.63 7.11
CA SER A 60 7.24 -21.89 6.98
C SER A 60 6.64 -21.20 5.75
N GLN A 61 7.28 -21.38 4.58
CA GLN A 61 6.75 -20.87 3.32
C GLN A 61 5.56 -21.70 2.84
N GLN A 62 4.38 -21.09 2.82
CA GLN A 62 3.21 -21.70 2.22
C GLN A 62 3.08 -21.24 0.76
N VAL A 63 3.09 -22.21 -0.15
CA VAL A 63 2.80 -21.97 -1.57
C VAL A 63 1.30 -22.08 -1.78
N GLN A 64 0.68 -21.02 -2.30
CA GLN A 64 -0.73 -20.99 -2.65
C GLN A 64 -0.88 -20.63 -4.12
N VAL A 65 -1.58 -21.44 -4.90
CA VAL A 65 -1.89 -21.16 -6.31
C VAL A 65 -3.35 -20.69 -6.39
N THR A 66 -3.60 -19.50 -6.93
CA THR A 66 -4.97 -18.95 -7.03
C THR A 66 -5.11 -17.89 -8.12
N ASN A 67 -6.32 -17.82 -8.69
CA ASN A 67 -6.78 -16.78 -9.61
C ASN A 67 -7.67 -15.72 -8.92
N ASP A 68 -8.01 -15.91 -7.64
CA ASP A 68 -8.88 -14.97 -6.93
C ASP A 68 -8.11 -13.69 -6.57
N GLY A 69 -8.49 -12.59 -7.22
CA GLY A 69 -7.89 -11.28 -6.98
C GLY A 69 -7.96 -10.83 -5.52
N ALA A 70 -9.04 -11.14 -4.80
CA ALA A 70 -9.15 -10.76 -3.40
C ALA A 70 -8.13 -11.50 -2.53
N THR A 71 -7.93 -12.79 -2.77
CA THR A 71 -6.91 -13.60 -2.09
C THR A 71 -5.50 -13.12 -2.44
N ILE A 72 -5.22 -12.87 -3.73
CA ILE A 72 -3.93 -12.34 -4.19
C ILE A 72 -3.58 -11.03 -3.46
N LEU A 73 -4.52 -10.08 -3.43
CA LEU A 73 -4.31 -8.77 -2.82
C LEU A 73 -4.13 -8.84 -1.28
N LYS A 74 -4.74 -9.82 -0.62
CA LYS A 74 -4.54 -10.04 0.83
C LYS A 74 -3.14 -10.56 1.14
N SER A 75 -2.64 -11.47 0.31
CA SER A 75 -1.35 -12.15 0.51
C SER A 75 -0.13 -11.29 0.21
N ILE A 76 -0.25 -10.26 -0.64
CA ILE A 76 0.88 -9.39 -0.97
C ILE A 76 1.22 -8.39 0.15
N GLY A 77 2.52 -8.16 0.36
CA GLY A 77 3.04 -7.03 1.11
C GLY A 77 2.96 -5.77 0.28
N VAL A 78 2.27 -4.74 0.77
CA VAL A 78 2.09 -3.47 0.06
C VAL A 78 2.51 -2.36 1.01
N ASP A 79 3.50 -1.57 0.61
CA ASP A 79 3.98 -0.44 1.41
C ASP A 79 3.34 0.89 1.02
N ASN A 80 3.00 1.03 -0.27
CA ASN A 80 2.42 2.25 -0.81
C ASN A 80 1.05 2.58 -0.17
N PRO A 81 0.86 3.80 0.35
CA PRO A 81 -0.39 4.18 1.04
C PRO A 81 -1.63 4.08 0.16
N ALA A 82 -1.55 4.52 -1.10
CA ALA A 82 -2.67 4.47 -2.03
C ALA A 82 -3.05 3.01 -2.35
N ALA A 83 -2.06 2.16 -2.55
CA ALA A 83 -2.28 0.74 -2.78
C ALA A 83 -2.89 0.03 -1.55
N LYS A 84 -2.49 0.39 -0.32
CA LYS A 84 -3.13 -0.11 0.92
C LYS A 84 -4.62 0.23 0.98
N VAL A 85 -4.98 1.47 0.58
CA VAL A 85 -6.39 1.90 0.48
C VAL A 85 -7.16 1.04 -0.53
N LEU A 86 -6.58 0.79 -1.71
CA LEU A 86 -7.22 -0.01 -2.77
C LEU A 86 -7.48 -1.46 -2.35
N VAL A 87 -6.56 -2.07 -1.60
CA VAL A 87 -6.72 -3.45 -1.10
C VAL A 87 -7.65 -3.52 0.13
N GLY A 88 -7.93 -2.39 0.77
CA GLY A 88 -8.65 -2.35 2.04
C GLY A 88 -7.79 -2.78 3.23
N LYS A 89 -6.45 -2.72 3.13
CA LYS A 89 -5.58 -2.90 4.30
C LYS A 89 -5.65 -1.64 5.15
N ARG A 90 -5.95 -1.81 6.44
CA ARG A 90 -6.00 -0.71 7.42
C ARG A 90 -4.65 0.02 7.42
N LEU A 91 -4.67 1.31 7.09
CA LEU A 91 -3.54 2.22 7.29
C LEU A 91 -3.28 2.28 8.81
N ARG A 92 -2.17 1.69 9.26
CA ARG A 92 -1.68 1.82 10.63
C ARG A 92 -0.36 2.56 10.63
#